data_AF-A0A1G7AMR1-F1
#
_entry.id   AF-A0A1G7AMR1-F1
#
_cell.length_a   1.000
_cell.length_b   1.000
_cell.length_c   1.000
_cell.angle_alpha   90.00
_cell.angle_beta   90.00
_cell.angle_gamma   90.00
#
_symmetry.space_group_name_H-M   'P 1'
#
loop_
_entity.id
_entity.type
_entity.pdbx_description
1 polymer ?
#
loop_
_entity_poly.entity_id
_entity_poly.type
_entity_poly.pdbx_seq_one_letter_code
_entity_poly.pdbx_strand_id
1 'polypeptide(L)'
;MKTLGDLLSTEAREDYFFNMNTPATKSNVEAFDIAMKLMSVVHSDVLFNNVEDGGTCNLDSVYIKLKGRRKSFIKLIQDITGLELYHHPYYRGAYIIAYDYAGQADRRASHVKFIYDELTSRGLDVNVYYQID
;
A
#
# COMPACT_ATOMS: atom_id res chain seq x y z
N MET A 1 6.41 20.76 6.74
CA MET A 1 5.90 19.41 6.44
C MET A 1 5.98 19.25 4.93
N LYS A 2 6.81 18.32 4.41
CA LYS A 2 6.92 18.10 2.96
C LYS A 2 5.59 17.54 2.46
N THR A 3 5.05 18.08 1.36
CA THR A 3 3.86 17.54 0.70
C THR A 3 4.19 16.22 -0.01
N LEU A 4 3.19 15.41 -0.36
CA LEU A 4 3.44 14.17 -1.11
C LEU A 4 4.06 14.44 -2.49
N GLY A 5 3.80 15.61 -3.07
CA GLY A 5 4.46 16.08 -4.30
C GLY A 5 5.95 16.36 -4.10
N ASP A 6 6.34 16.90 -2.94
CA ASP A 6 7.74 17.14 -2.59
C ASP A 6 8.51 15.82 -2.41
N LEU A 7 7.84 14.75 -1.97
CA LEU A 7 8.43 13.41 -1.81
C LEU A 7 8.55 12.62 -3.13
N LEU A 8 7.77 12.99 -4.15
CA LEU A 8 7.86 12.44 -5.51
C LEU A 8 8.82 13.21 -6.42
N SER A 9 9.41 14.30 -5.91
CA SER A 9 10.39 15.10 -6.66
C SER A 9 11.68 14.31 -6.93
N THR A 10 12.39 14.69 -7.99
CA THR A 10 13.71 14.12 -8.31
C THR A 10 14.69 14.30 -7.15
N GLU A 11 14.63 15.43 -6.46
CA GLU A 11 15.48 15.74 -5.29
C GLU A 11 15.20 14.79 -4.12
N ALA A 12 13.93 14.50 -3.81
CA ALA A 12 13.59 13.55 -2.75
C ALA A 12 14.05 12.11 -3.06
N ARG A 13 14.02 11.72 -4.35
CA ARG A 13 14.55 10.42 -4.80
C ARG A 13 16.07 10.37 -4.62
N GLU A 14 16.78 11.40 -5.06
CA GLU A 14 18.24 11.49 -4.95
C GLU A 14 18.71 11.51 -3.49
N ASP A 15 18.06 12.31 -2.64
CA ASP A 15 18.29 12.34 -1.19
C ASP A 15 18.10 10.97 -0.55
N TYR A 16 17.03 10.25 -0.91
CA TYR A 16 16.78 8.91 -0.36
C TYR A 16 17.90 7.92 -0.73
N PHE A 17 18.26 7.84 -2.02
CA PHE A 17 19.29 6.91 -2.47
C PHE A 17 20.68 7.26 -1.95
N PHE A 18 21.00 8.54 -1.82
CA PHE A 18 22.24 9.02 -1.21
C PHE A 18 22.33 8.64 0.27
N ASN A 19 21.28 8.91 1.05
CA ASN A 19 21.27 8.65 2.50
C ASN A 19 21.22 7.16 2.85
N MET A 20 20.55 6.35 2.04
CA MET A 20 20.39 4.91 2.28
C MET A 20 21.55 4.06 1.74
N ASN A 21 22.59 4.70 1.17
CA ASN A 21 23.68 4.03 0.46
C ASN A 21 23.17 2.95 -0.53
N THR A 22 22.00 3.21 -1.11
CA THR A 22 21.28 2.27 -1.98
C THR A 22 21.37 2.80 -3.40
N PRO A 23 21.87 2.02 -4.36
CA PRO A 23 22.04 2.54 -5.72
C PRO A 23 20.68 2.86 -6.35
N ALA A 24 20.59 4.01 -7.03
CA ALA A 24 19.41 4.48 -7.76
C ALA A 24 19.20 3.68 -9.06
N THR A 25 19.13 2.35 -8.95
CA THR A 25 18.81 1.48 -10.07
C THR A 25 17.35 1.71 -10.50
N LYS A 26 17.03 1.47 -11.78
CA LYS A 26 15.64 1.56 -12.28
C LYS A 26 14.64 0.79 -11.42
N SER A 27 15.06 -0.40 -10.92
CA SER A 27 14.24 -1.23 -10.05
C SER A 27 13.99 -0.58 -8.68
N ASN A 28 14.98 0.11 -8.11
CA ASN A 28 14.84 0.74 -6.81
C ASN A 28 14.03 2.04 -6.89
N VAL A 29 14.21 2.81 -7.97
CA VAL A 29 13.38 4.00 -8.25
C VAL A 29 11.91 3.61 -8.39
N GLU A 30 11.62 2.52 -9.10
CA GLU A 30 10.25 2.03 -9.23
C GLU A 30 9.67 1.52 -7.90
N ALA A 31 10.47 0.85 -7.07
CA ALA A 31 10.05 0.46 -5.72
C ALA A 31 9.73 1.69 -4.85
N PHE A 32 10.57 2.72 -4.92
CA PHE A 32 10.35 3.99 -4.23
C PHE A 32 9.05 4.66 -4.69
N ASP A 33 8.79 4.71 -5.99
CA ASP A 33 7.56 5.31 -6.53
C ASP A 33 6.29 4.57 -6.07
N ILE A 34 6.34 3.24 -6.01
CA ILE A 34 5.23 2.44 -5.47
C ILE A 34 5.07 2.71 -3.97
N ALA A 35 6.17 2.72 -3.22
CA ALA A 35 6.16 3.01 -1.79
C ALA A 35 5.53 4.38 -1.50
N MET A 36 5.90 5.41 -2.26
CA MET A 36 5.36 6.76 -2.12
C MET A 36 3.85 6.84 -2.38
N LYS A 37 3.34 6.01 -3.29
CA LYS A 37 1.89 5.91 -3.51
C LYS A 37 1.21 5.19 -2.34
N LEU A 38 1.83 4.14 -1.80
CA LEU A 38 1.33 3.41 -0.63
C LEU A 38 1.35 4.25 0.66
N MET A 39 2.22 5.27 0.76
CA MET A 39 2.22 6.19 1.91
C MET A 39 0.87 6.90 2.14
N SER A 40 0.06 7.07 1.09
CA SER A 40 -1.26 7.70 1.20
C SER A 40 -2.27 6.90 2.04
N VAL A 41 -2.03 5.60 2.22
CA VAL A 41 -2.93 4.71 2.96
C VAL A 41 -2.39 4.32 4.34
N VAL A 42 -1.15 4.72 4.66
CA VAL A 42 -0.57 4.56 5.99
C VAL A 42 -1.37 5.40 6.98
N HIS A 43 -1.79 4.78 8.10
CA HIS A 43 -2.66 5.39 9.12
C HIS A 43 -4.01 5.92 8.62
N SER A 44 -4.53 5.40 7.50
CA SER A 44 -5.84 5.81 6.97
C SER A 44 -7.02 5.29 7.80
N ASP A 45 -6.77 4.37 8.74
CA ASP A 45 -7.75 3.83 9.69
C ASP A 45 -8.45 4.93 10.49
N VAL A 46 -7.71 6.00 10.84
CA VAL A 46 -8.23 7.13 11.62
C VAL A 46 -9.41 7.84 10.95
N LEU A 47 -9.51 7.75 9.62
CA LEU A 47 -10.60 8.35 8.83
C LEU A 47 -11.93 7.62 9.03
N PHE A 48 -11.89 6.37 9.51
CA PHE A 48 -13.05 5.47 9.57
C PHE A 48 -13.54 5.21 11.00
N ASN A 49 -12.95 5.87 12.01
CA ASN A 49 -13.33 5.71 13.42
C ASN A 49 -14.81 6.03 13.70
N ASN A 50 -15.44 6.86 12.86
CA ASN A 50 -16.85 7.26 13.00
C ASN A 50 -17.82 6.44 12.15
N VAL A 51 -17.35 5.41 11.44
CA VAL A 51 -18.22 4.53 10.65
C VAL A 51 -18.87 3.50 11.57
N GLU A 52 -20.19 3.35 11.43
CA GLU A 52 -20.97 2.33 12.10
C GLU A 52 -20.46 0.92 11.71
N ASP A 53 -20.21 0.08 12.70
CA ASP A 53 -19.51 -1.20 12.55
C ASP A 53 -20.52 -2.33 12.87
N GLY A 54 -21.50 -2.53 11.97
CA GLY A 54 -22.66 -3.39 12.22
C GLY A 54 -22.85 -4.58 11.26
N GLY A 55 -22.20 -4.57 10.09
CA GLY A 55 -22.28 -5.65 9.08
C GLY A 55 -21.41 -6.89 9.36
N THR A 56 -21.00 -7.59 8.29
CA THR A 56 -20.31 -8.89 8.38
C THR A 56 -19.02 -9.01 7.54
N CYS A 57 -18.59 -7.93 6.88
CA CYS A 57 -17.42 -7.87 5.97
C CYS A 57 -16.04 -7.95 6.67
N ASN A 58 -15.78 -9.04 7.39
CA ASN A 58 -14.63 -9.14 8.29
C ASN A 58 -13.31 -9.53 7.62
N LEU A 59 -13.32 -10.06 6.39
CA LEU A 59 -12.12 -10.51 5.69
C LEU A 59 -11.76 -9.67 4.45
N ASP A 60 -12.45 -8.56 4.22
CA ASP A 60 -12.19 -7.70 3.08
C ASP A 60 -10.74 -7.19 3.10
N SER A 61 -10.04 -7.34 1.98
CA SER A 61 -8.60 -7.08 1.92
C SER A 61 -8.20 -6.53 0.56
N VAL A 62 -7.29 -5.57 0.54
CA VAL A 62 -6.67 -5.06 -0.70
C VAL A 62 -5.35 -5.77 -0.96
N TYR A 63 -5.12 -6.14 -2.22
CA TYR A 63 -3.83 -6.65 -2.67
C TYR A 63 -3.32 -5.91 -3.90
N ILE A 64 -2.00 -5.78 -3.98
CA ILE A 64 -1.26 -5.16 -5.09
C ILE A 64 -0.57 -6.23 -5.95
N LYS A 65 -0.62 -6.06 -7.27
CA LYS A 65 0.06 -6.97 -8.21
C LYS A 65 1.50 -6.50 -8.45
N LEU A 66 2.47 -7.30 -8.00
CA LEU A 66 3.91 -7.08 -8.16
C LEU A 66 4.57 -8.30 -8.85
N LYS A 67 3.89 -8.84 -9.87
CA LYS A 67 4.35 -10.03 -10.60
C LYS A 67 5.74 -9.81 -11.20
N GLY A 68 6.62 -10.79 -11.01
CA GLY A 68 7.98 -10.76 -11.55
C GLY A 68 8.96 -9.91 -10.74
N ARG A 69 8.52 -9.28 -9.65
CA ARG A 69 9.42 -8.53 -8.74
C ARG A 69 10.14 -9.46 -7.79
N ARG A 70 11.41 -9.13 -7.52
CA ARG A 70 12.27 -9.88 -6.59
C ARG A 70 11.89 -9.56 -5.15
N LYS A 71 12.20 -10.46 -4.21
CA LYS A 71 11.96 -10.23 -2.77
C LYS A 71 12.60 -8.93 -2.26
N SER A 72 13.77 -8.55 -2.75
CA SER A 72 14.43 -7.29 -2.38
C SER A 72 13.64 -6.04 -2.78
N PHE A 73 12.90 -6.10 -3.90
CA PHE A 73 12.02 -5.01 -4.34
C PHE A 73 10.85 -4.84 -3.36
N ILE A 74 10.23 -5.96 -2.97
CA ILE A 74 9.12 -5.96 -1.99
C ILE A 74 9.63 -5.45 -0.64
N LYS A 75 10.78 -5.95 -0.19
CA LYS A 75 11.40 -5.52 1.07
C LYS A 75 11.69 -4.03 1.09
N LEU A 76 12.19 -3.47 -0.01
CA LEU A 76 12.43 -2.02 -0.10
C LEU A 76 11.14 -1.22 0.06
N ILE A 77 10.02 -1.66 -0.52
CA ILE A 77 8.71 -1.02 -0.33
C ILE A 77 8.30 -1.06 1.15
N GLN A 78 8.44 -2.22 1.79
CA GLN A 78 8.11 -2.40 3.21
C GLN A 78 9.00 -1.52 4.10
N ASP A 79 10.31 -1.46 3.82
CA ASP A 79 11.26 -0.66 4.59
C ASP A 79 10.99 0.85 4.46
N ILE A 80 10.48 1.32 3.31
CA ILE A 80 10.08 2.73 3.11
C ILE A 80 8.76 3.06 3.78
N THR A 81 7.76 2.19 3.62
CA THR A 81 6.38 2.46 4.04
C THR A 81 6.08 2.09 5.49
N GLY A 82 6.84 1.16 6.05
CA GLY A 82 6.51 0.48 7.31
C GLY A 82 5.37 -0.54 7.17
N LEU A 83 4.74 -0.68 6.01
CA LEU A 83 3.66 -1.64 5.78
C LEU A 83 4.22 -3.04 5.55
N GLU A 84 3.46 -4.05 5.95
CA GLU A 84 3.78 -5.43 5.59
C GLU A 84 3.08 -5.83 4.29
N LEU A 85 3.80 -6.56 3.42
CA LEU A 85 3.27 -7.06 2.15
C LEU A 85 3.35 -8.58 2.15
N TYR A 86 2.20 -9.24 2.30
CA TYR A 86 2.11 -10.70 2.39
C TYR A 86 1.77 -11.31 1.04
N HIS A 87 2.51 -12.34 0.61
CA HIS A 87 2.17 -13.02 -0.64
C HIS A 87 0.75 -13.61 -0.57
N HIS A 88 -0.09 -13.30 -1.55
CA HIS A 88 -1.45 -13.83 -1.60
C HIS A 88 -1.40 -15.34 -1.93
N PRO A 89 -1.98 -16.22 -1.10
CA PRO A 89 -1.83 -17.67 -1.25
C PRO A 89 -2.34 -18.20 -2.61
N TYR A 90 -3.38 -17.57 -3.15
CA TYR A 90 -4.04 -18.01 -4.39
C TYR A 90 -3.72 -17.19 -5.64
N TYR A 91 -3.08 -16.01 -5.51
CA TYR A 91 -2.83 -15.10 -6.64
C TYR A 91 -1.34 -14.86 -6.79
N ARG A 92 -0.71 -15.57 -7.72
CA ARG A 92 0.74 -15.52 -7.93
C ARG A 92 1.21 -14.11 -8.27
N GLY A 93 2.12 -13.59 -7.45
CA GLY A 93 2.67 -12.24 -7.61
C GLY A 93 1.74 -11.13 -7.13
N ALA A 94 0.66 -11.46 -6.44
CA ALA A 94 -0.13 -10.50 -5.67
C ALA A 94 0.34 -10.50 -4.21
N TYR A 95 0.29 -9.33 -3.59
CA TYR A 95 0.66 -9.12 -2.20
C TYR A 95 -0.48 -8.41 -1.47
N ILE A 96 -1.00 -9.01 -0.41
CA ILE A 96 -1.94 -8.40 0.51
C ILE A 96 -1.21 -7.27 1.23
N ILE A 97 -1.82 -6.09 1.25
CA ILE A 97 -1.31 -4.94 1.97
C ILE A 97 -1.80 -5.09 3.41
N ALA A 98 -0.88 -5.25 4.36
CA ALA A 98 -1.21 -5.21 5.77
C ALA A 98 -1.21 -3.75 6.21
N TYR A 99 -2.37 -3.27 6.62
CA TYR A 99 -2.60 -1.95 7.18
C TYR A 99 -3.32 -2.11 8.51
N ASP A 100 -3.19 -1.10 9.36
CA ASP A 100 -3.97 -1.03 10.60
C ASP A 100 -5.46 -1.03 10.23
N TYR A 101 -6.21 -1.99 10.76
CA TYR A 101 -7.62 -2.13 10.43
C TYR A 101 -8.43 -1.09 11.21
N ALA A 102 -9.31 -0.36 10.50
CA ALA A 102 -10.22 0.58 11.14
C ALA A 102 -11.26 -0.07 12.08
N GLY A 103 -11.51 -1.38 11.95
CA GLY A 103 -12.52 -2.13 12.70
C GLY A 103 -12.92 -3.41 11.98
N GLN A 104 -14.15 -3.86 12.19
CA GLN A 104 -14.74 -5.02 11.51
C GLN A 104 -15.79 -4.56 10.48
N ALA A 105 -16.48 -5.51 9.85
CA ALA A 105 -17.71 -5.27 9.11
C ALA A 105 -17.71 -4.08 8.11
N ASP A 106 -18.76 -3.26 8.13
CA ASP A 106 -18.98 -2.14 7.20
C ASP A 106 -17.86 -1.10 7.26
N ARG A 107 -17.23 -0.96 8.43
CA ARG A 107 -16.08 -0.09 8.61
C ARG A 107 -14.87 -0.65 7.85
N ARG A 108 -14.61 -1.95 7.94
CA ARG A 108 -13.56 -2.61 7.17
C ARG A 108 -13.84 -2.52 5.67
N ALA A 109 -15.07 -2.77 5.24
CA ALA A 109 -15.48 -2.61 3.84
C ALA A 109 -15.25 -1.18 3.32
N SER A 110 -15.64 -0.17 4.10
CA SER A 110 -15.44 1.25 3.77
C SER A 110 -13.96 1.61 3.65
N HIS A 111 -13.14 1.11 4.58
CA HIS A 111 -11.69 1.34 4.59
C HIS A 111 -11.01 0.66 3.39
N VAL A 112 -11.37 -0.59 3.10
CA VAL A 112 -10.90 -1.34 1.92
C VAL A 112 -11.25 -0.62 0.62
N LYS A 113 -12.48 -0.12 0.50
CA LYS A 113 -12.92 0.64 -0.66
C LYS A 113 -12.08 1.91 -0.84
N PHE A 114 -11.83 2.65 0.24
CA PHE A 114 -10.96 3.83 0.19
C PHE A 114 -9.55 3.50 -0.28
N ILE A 115 -8.92 2.46 0.30
CA ILE A 115 -7.57 2.04 -0.10
C ILE A 115 -7.56 1.64 -1.58
N TYR A 116 -8.55 0.88 -2.03
CA TYR A 116 -8.67 0.49 -3.43
C TYR A 116 -8.77 1.71 -4.37
N ASP A 117 -9.67 2.64 -4.08
CA ASP A 117 -9.89 3.84 -4.89
C ASP A 117 -8.65 4.73 -4.91
N GLU A 118 -8.03 4.96 -3.74
CA GLU A 118 -6.85 5.80 -3.59
C GLU A 118 -5.66 5.24 -4.38
N LEU A 119 -5.36 3.95 -4.24
CA LEU A 119 -4.22 3.33 -4.92
C LEU A 119 -4.47 3.17 -6.43
N THR A 120 -5.72 2.88 -6.84
CA THR A 120 -6.10 2.83 -8.26
C THR A 120 -5.99 4.21 -8.91
N SER A 121 -6.44 5.28 -8.23
CA SER A 121 -6.32 6.65 -8.74
C SER A 121 -4.86 7.09 -8.94
N ARG A 122 -3.93 6.49 -8.17
CA ARG A 122 -2.48 6.67 -8.28
C ARG A 122 -1.84 5.75 -9.33
N GLY A 123 -2.64 4.99 -10.07
CA GLY A 123 -2.21 4.12 -11.16
C GLY A 123 -1.51 2.83 -10.70
N LEU A 124 -1.80 2.34 -9.50
CA LEU A 124 -1.35 1.01 -9.07
C LEU A 124 -2.35 -0.06 -9.53
N ASP A 125 -1.84 -1.22 -9.94
CA ASP A 125 -2.65 -2.41 -10.22
C ASP A 125 -2.99 -3.11 -8.89
N VAL A 126 -4.11 -2.68 -8.31
CA VAL A 126 -4.68 -3.23 -7.08
C VAL A 126 -6.00 -3.92 -7.37
N ASN A 127 -6.36 -4.87 -6.51
CA ASN A 127 -7.65 -5.52 -6.55
C ASN A 127 -8.08 -5.87 -5.12
N VAL A 128 -9.38 -6.15 -4.95
CA VAL A 128 -9.97 -6.42 -3.65
C VAL A 128 -10.38 -7.88 -3.57
N TYR A 129 -10.14 -8.49 -2.43
CA TYR A 129 -10.84 -9.68 -2.01
C TYR A 129 -11.99 -9.23 -1.12
N TYR A 130 -13.22 -9.38 -1.62
CA TYR A 130 -14.43 -9.23 -0.82
C TYR A 130 -14.85 -10.62 -0.36
N GLN A 131 -15.08 -10.79 0.94
CA GLN A 131 -15.80 -11.98 1.39
C GLN A 131 -17.27 -11.81 0.97
N ILE A 132 -17.74 -12.69 0.08
CA ILE A 132 -19.17 -12.83 -0.17
C ILE A 132 -19.69 -13.75 0.94
N ASP A 133 -20.48 -13.21 1.85
CA ASP A 133 -21.29 -13.98 2.79
C ASP A 133 -22.51 -14.61 2.11
#